data_AF-A0A1A9HF24-F1
#
_entry.id   AF-A0A1A9HF24-F1
#
_cell.length_a   1.000
_cell.length_b   1.000
_cell.length_c   1.000
_cell.angle_alpha   90.00
_cell.angle_beta   90.00
_cell.angle_gamma   90.00
#
_symmetry.space_group_name_H-M   'P 1'
#
loop_
_entity.id
_entity.type
_entity.pdbx_description
1 polymer ?
#
loop_
_entity_poly.entity_id
_entity_poly.type
_entity_poly.pdbx_seq_one_letter_code
_entity_poly.pdbx_strand_id
1 'polypeptide(L)'
;MSRRPSLSPAGATGRIVGVVVLAASLLGSAWASEGPAQAQITFAGDVMLSRLVGNALRRAAAGPTPWKPLATKEALGVLVGNFEGAIGDPGDCPPGQTLCFATDAAWLATAHAAGFDLLGHENNHAGDTGAPGRGRTREAIQRAGMTPLGFDEGPRFIDLAGRTLAVVTLSRLAAADREAQRLDIALEQQIDTARKLADAAVVYVHWGTELAKWPSRAQYDDAAALLALGADAIVGHHPHVVQPPECVEGRPVFFSLGNHVFDQKYADAKSGLLAQCGWTDAGGLSCAGLRTAMVNEGFFPRLTGERLPVCAAPPRARLTIDGMAISAGLREVVKGTVRQTLRFEPQGGAAFEAVVGRVRRAQPIALADAGTGLLLLEDRYSNLDKRVAPRPYVYALDPPSPRGGPGRLRALWRGSALAYPLIDAVVMPSSAGGEFLCALHEASSFLAGPVITDPASPAAPLTLAYRWNGFGFSRASAQSDQEACAARYREATQR
;
A
#
# COMPACT_ATOMS: atom_id res chain seq x y z
N MET A 1 15.31 24.73 -91.45
CA MET A 1 14.60 26.02 -91.37
C MET A 1 13.11 25.78 -91.52
N SER A 2 12.29 26.11 -90.52
CA SER A 2 10.97 26.78 -90.63
C SER A 2 10.16 26.58 -89.33
N ARG A 3 9.16 27.43 -89.14
CA ARG A 3 8.55 27.91 -87.89
C ARG A 3 7.39 27.04 -87.38
N ARG A 4 7.15 27.20 -86.05
CA ARG A 4 5.97 26.96 -85.17
C ARG A 4 4.60 26.61 -85.81
N PRO A 5 3.70 25.87 -85.12
CA PRO A 5 2.69 26.52 -84.26
C PRO A 5 2.24 25.75 -82.99
N SER A 6 1.47 26.47 -82.16
CA SER A 6 0.77 26.11 -80.92
C SER A 6 -0.37 25.11 -81.09
N LEU A 7 -0.72 24.37 -80.03
CA LEU A 7 -2.07 23.89 -79.72
C LEU A 7 -2.23 23.66 -78.20
N SER A 8 -3.28 24.22 -77.60
CA SER A 8 -3.87 23.76 -76.31
C SER A 8 -4.84 22.60 -76.58
N PRO A 9 -5.17 21.78 -75.57
CA PRO A 9 -6.52 21.92 -75.01
C PRO A 9 -6.65 21.70 -73.48
N ALA A 10 -7.59 22.46 -72.92
CA ALA A 10 -8.58 22.17 -71.88
C ALA A 10 -8.36 21.04 -70.84
N GLY A 11 -8.47 21.43 -69.57
CA GLY A 11 -9.60 20.98 -68.74
C GLY A 11 -9.33 19.88 -67.71
N ALA A 12 -9.06 20.29 -66.47
CA ALA A 12 -9.67 19.72 -65.27
C ALA A 12 -9.32 20.57 -64.04
N THR A 13 -10.25 21.45 -63.65
CA THR A 13 -10.23 22.18 -62.39
C THR A 13 -10.57 21.22 -61.25
N GLY A 14 -9.56 20.73 -60.54
CA GLY A 14 -9.69 20.11 -59.22
C GLY A 14 -9.24 21.09 -58.15
N ARG A 15 -10.19 21.81 -57.54
CA ARG A 15 -9.95 22.58 -56.30
C ARG A 15 -9.69 21.58 -55.17
N ILE A 16 -8.43 21.43 -54.75
CA ILE A 16 -8.13 20.86 -53.44
C ILE A 16 -8.47 21.95 -52.42
N VAL A 17 -9.63 21.80 -51.77
CA VAL A 17 -9.96 22.55 -50.55
C VAL A 17 -9.00 22.06 -49.48
N GLY A 18 -7.94 22.82 -49.25
CA GLY A 18 -7.11 22.67 -48.06
C GLY A 18 -7.98 23.00 -46.85
N VAL A 19 -8.51 21.97 -46.19
CA VAL A 19 -9.09 22.11 -44.85
C VAL A 19 -7.91 22.41 -43.93
N VAL A 20 -7.71 23.68 -43.64
CA VAL A 20 -6.89 24.12 -42.50
C VAL A 20 -7.63 23.64 -41.25
N VAL A 21 -7.29 22.44 -40.78
CA VAL A 21 -7.60 22.03 -39.41
C VAL A 21 -6.68 22.86 -38.52
N LEU A 22 -7.20 24.00 -38.07
CA LEU A 22 -6.71 24.69 -36.88
C LEU A 22 -6.91 23.71 -35.72
N ALA A 23 -5.91 22.85 -35.50
CA ALA A 23 -5.79 22.10 -34.26
C ALA A 23 -5.50 23.15 -33.17
N ALA A 24 -6.57 23.60 -32.52
CA ALA A 24 -6.49 24.44 -31.34
C ALA A 24 -5.65 23.69 -30.30
N SER A 25 -4.43 24.18 -30.09
CA SER A 25 -3.54 23.78 -29.01
C SER A 25 -4.15 24.20 -27.67
N LEU A 26 -5.16 23.46 -27.21
CA LEU A 26 -5.64 23.49 -25.83
C LEU A 26 -4.94 22.38 -25.04
N LEU A 27 -3.60 22.41 -25.02
CA LEU A 27 -2.84 21.86 -23.90
C LEU A 27 -2.70 22.99 -22.89
N GLY A 28 -3.85 23.31 -22.27
CA GLY A 28 -3.89 24.16 -21.09
C GLY A 28 -3.18 23.43 -19.96
N SER A 29 -2.01 23.94 -19.62
CA SER A 29 -1.31 23.72 -18.36
C SER A 29 -2.25 23.98 -17.18
N ALA A 30 -2.87 22.93 -16.66
CA ALA A 30 -3.67 22.95 -15.43
C ALA A 30 -2.98 22.09 -14.36
N TRP A 31 -1.82 22.54 -13.92
CA TRP A 31 -1.31 22.22 -12.59
C TRP A 31 -0.81 23.53 -11.99
N ALA A 32 -1.75 24.41 -11.64
CA ALA A 32 -1.47 25.44 -10.66
C ALA A 32 -1.25 24.73 -9.32
N SER A 33 -0.02 24.78 -8.82
CA SER A 33 0.40 24.25 -7.53
C SER A 33 -0.14 25.11 -6.39
N GLU A 34 -1.46 25.14 -6.20
CA GLU A 34 -2.12 25.89 -5.12
C GLU A 34 -3.07 24.99 -4.30
N GLY A 35 -2.70 23.73 -4.12
CA GLY A 35 -3.30 22.89 -3.08
C GLY A 35 -2.61 23.13 -1.73
N PRO A 36 -3.31 22.97 -0.58
CA PRO A 36 -2.66 23.00 0.73
C PRO A 36 -1.59 21.90 0.82
N ALA A 37 -0.54 22.14 1.61
CA ALA A 37 0.61 21.24 1.80
C ALA A 37 0.27 19.76 2.04
N GLN A 38 -0.91 19.48 2.62
CA GLN A 38 -1.36 18.14 3.00
C GLN A 38 -2.16 17.41 1.90
N ALA A 39 -2.34 17.97 0.71
CA ALA A 39 -3.12 17.32 -0.36
C ALA A 39 -2.31 16.29 -1.18
N GLN A 40 -1.03 16.07 -0.87
CA GLN A 40 -0.11 15.28 -1.69
C GLN A 40 0.80 14.40 -0.83
N ILE A 41 1.27 13.31 -1.44
CA ILE A 41 2.26 12.40 -0.90
C ILE A 41 3.36 12.17 -1.94
N THR A 42 4.61 12.19 -1.51
CA THR A 42 5.78 11.98 -2.36
C THR A 42 6.58 10.80 -1.84
N PHE A 43 6.85 9.83 -2.72
CA PHE A 43 7.68 8.68 -2.44
C PHE A 43 9.07 8.90 -3.03
N ALA A 44 10.09 8.74 -2.21
CA ALA A 44 11.48 8.68 -2.60
C ALA A 44 11.92 7.21 -2.74
N GLY A 45 12.99 7.01 -3.49
CA GLY A 45 13.65 5.72 -3.60
C GLY A 45 14.50 5.39 -2.38
N ASP A 46 15.57 4.66 -2.64
CA ASP A 46 16.37 4.00 -1.61
C ASP A 46 17.23 4.98 -0.78
N VAL A 47 17.19 4.84 0.53
CA VAL A 47 17.88 5.66 1.54
C VAL A 47 18.75 4.76 2.41
N MET A 48 20.05 4.75 2.14
CA MET A 48 21.05 4.01 2.91
C MET A 48 21.90 4.99 3.73
N LEU A 49 21.85 4.87 5.05
CA LEU A 49 22.51 5.79 6.00
C LEU A 49 23.75 5.20 6.68
N SER A 50 24.25 4.06 6.17
CA SER A 50 25.46 3.39 6.64
C SER A 50 26.67 3.69 5.74
N ARG A 51 27.78 2.97 5.93
CA ARG A 51 28.98 3.02 5.07
C ARG A 51 29.47 4.46 4.82
N LEU A 52 29.72 4.86 3.56
CA LEU A 52 30.27 6.16 3.24
C LEU A 52 29.29 7.31 3.54
N VAL A 53 27.98 7.06 3.45
CA VAL A 53 26.95 8.02 3.87
C VAL A 53 27.03 8.24 5.36
N GLY A 54 27.05 7.17 6.16
CA GLY A 54 27.23 7.23 7.61
C GLY A 54 28.53 7.93 8.01
N ASN A 55 29.63 7.70 7.29
CA ASN A 55 30.90 8.40 7.51
C ASN A 55 30.80 9.90 7.18
N ALA A 56 30.06 10.29 6.14
CA ALA A 56 29.79 11.68 5.83
C ALA A 56 28.94 12.36 6.92
N LEU A 57 27.89 11.69 7.40
CA LEU A 57 27.05 12.18 8.49
C LEU A 57 27.84 12.32 9.79
N ARG A 58 28.68 11.34 10.13
CA ARG A 58 29.55 11.39 11.32
C ARG A 58 30.53 12.55 11.29
N ARG A 59 31.18 12.80 10.13
CA ARG A 59 32.07 13.96 9.96
C ARG A 59 31.31 15.28 10.07
N ALA A 60 30.07 15.31 9.62
CA ALA A 60 29.21 16.47 9.72
C ALA A 60 28.54 16.66 11.09
N ALA A 61 28.58 15.67 11.99
CA ALA A 61 27.89 15.72 13.28
C ALA A 61 28.37 16.86 14.21
N ALA A 62 29.56 17.42 13.94
CA ALA A 62 30.08 18.63 14.60
C ALA A 62 29.61 19.95 13.96
N GLY A 63 28.73 19.90 12.95
CA GLY A 63 28.25 21.05 12.18
C GLY A 63 26.88 20.81 11.52
N PRO A 64 26.44 21.67 10.58
CA PRO A 64 25.17 21.49 9.90
C PRO A 64 25.21 20.27 8.98
N THR A 65 24.21 19.38 9.07
CA THR A 65 24.09 18.21 8.18
C THR A 65 24.13 18.64 6.70
N PRO A 66 24.88 17.90 5.84
CA PRO A 66 24.91 18.12 4.39
C PRO A 66 23.59 17.71 3.72
N TRP A 67 22.76 16.88 4.37
CA TRP A 67 21.45 16.51 3.87
C TRP A 67 20.45 17.61 4.18
N LYS A 68 20.01 18.33 3.15
CA LYS A 68 18.98 19.36 3.26
C LYS A 68 17.67 18.86 2.64
N PRO A 69 16.51 19.37 3.10
CA PRO A 69 15.24 19.17 2.40
C PRO A 69 15.37 19.55 0.92
N LEU A 70 14.79 18.72 0.05
CA LEU A 70 14.83 18.95 -1.40
C LEU A 70 13.99 20.14 -1.85
N ALA A 71 12.90 20.40 -1.14
CA ALA A 71 11.97 21.49 -1.37
C ALA A 71 11.19 21.76 -0.06
N THR A 72 10.24 22.69 -0.11
CA THR A 72 9.38 23.00 1.04
C THR A 72 8.40 21.85 1.33
N LYS A 73 7.83 21.84 2.54
CA LYS A 73 6.84 20.85 2.93
C LYS A 73 5.58 20.95 2.08
N GLU A 74 5.20 22.16 1.71
CA GLU A 74 4.08 22.48 0.83
C GLU A 74 4.26 21.85 -0.55
N ALA A 75 5.50 21.82 -1.06
CA ALA A 75 5.81 21.32 -2.38
C ALA A 75 5.89 19.79 -2.47
N LEU A 76 6.30 19.11 -1.39
CA LEU A 76 6.47 17.64 -1.37
C LEU A 76 5.33 16.92 -0.64
N GLY A 77 4.58 17.62 0.21
CA GLY A 77 3.56 17.05 1.09
C GLY A 77 4.13 16.02 2.07
N VAL A 78 3.42 14.90 2.20
CA VAL A 78 3.89 13.76 3.01
C VAL A 78 5.06 13.08 2.29
N LEU A 79 6.23 13.01 2.89
CA LEU A 79 7.43 12.41 2.28
C LEU A 79 7.69 11.01 2.84
N VAL A 80 7.75 10.03 1.95
CA VAL A 80 8.01 8.62 2.22
C VAL A 80 9.35 8.22 1.60
N GLY A 81 10.16 7.40 2.25
CA GLY A 81 11.37 6.81 1.65
C GLY A 81 11.57 5.35 2.04
N ASN A 82 12.40 4.63 1.29
CA ASN A 82 12.78 3.26 1.64
C ASN A 82 14.07 3.31 2.45
N PHE A 83 14.01 3.00 3.74
CA PHE A 83 15.19 2.84 4.56
C PHE A 83 15.85 1.49 4.26
N GLU A 84 16.90 1.53 3.45
CA GLU A 84 17.61 0.35 2.97
C GLU A 84 18.77 0.01 3.89
N GLY A 85 18.41 -0.68 4.98
CA GLY A 85 19.32 -1.12 6.01
C GLY A 85 18.58 -1.53 7.26
N ALA A 86 19.36 -1.86 8.29
CA ALA A 86 18.83 -2.22 9.60
C ALA A 86 19.59 -1.48 10.70
N ILE A 87 18.88 -1.08 11.75
CA ILE A 87 19.47 -0.48 12.94
C ILE A 87 20.21 -1.54 13.74
N GLY A 88 21.47 -1.26 14.05
CA GLY A 88 22.33 -2.14 14.83
C GLY A 88 23.80 -1.88 14.57
N ASP A 89 24.65 -2.70 15.20
CA ASP A 89 26.09 -2.60 15.04
C ASP A 89 26.57 -3.45 13.87
N PRO A 90 27.66 -3.08 13.18
CA PRO A 90 28.27 -3.94 12.16
C PRO A 90 28.69 -5.32 12.68
N GLY A 91 28.87 -5.49 14.00
CA GLY A 91 29.11 -6.77 14.63
C GLY A 91 27.88 -7.69 14.70
N ASP A 92 26.66 -7.13 14.55
CA ASP A 92 25.41 -7.88 14.52
C ASP A 92 25.14 -8.51 13.13
N CYS A 93 25.95 -8.17 12.12
CA CYS A 93 25.81 -8.69 10.78
C CYS A 93 26.06 -10.21 10.74
N PRO A 94 25.14 -11.01 10.19
CA PRO A 94 25.33 -12.45 10.02
C PRO A 94 26.64 -12.82 9.32
N PRO A 95 27.37 -13.84 9.80
CA PRO A 95 28.61 -14.30 9.16
C PRO A 95 28.38 -14.71 7.70
N GLY A 96 29.24 -14.27 6.79
CA GLY A 96 29.16 -14.61 5.36
C GLY A 96 28.26 -13.68 4.53
N GLN A 97 27.55 -12.73 5.17
CA GLN A 97 26.84 -11.70 4.44
C GLN A 97 27.82 -10.70 3.80
N THR A 98 27.79 -10.60 2.47
CA THR A 98 28.73 -9.78 1.69
C THR A 98 28.41 -8.28 1.74
N LEU A 99 27.13 -7.93 1.89
CA LEU A 99 26.65 -6.56 2.04
C LEU A 99 25.73 -6.48 3.26
N CYS A 100 26.18 -5.77 4.29
CA CYS A 100 25.41 -5.48 5.50
C CYS A 100 25.36 -3.96 5.73
N PHE A 101 24.16 -3.41 5.84
CA PHE A 101 23.86 -1.99 6.02
C PHE A 101 23.41 -1.69 7.46
N ALA A 102 24.20 -2.19 8.42
CA ALA A 102 24.07 -1.85 9.82
C ALA A 102 24.22 -0.33 10.02
N THR A 103 23.18 0.29 10.56
CA THR A 103 23.04 1.74 10.66
C THR A 103 22.87 2.16 12.12
N ASP A 104 23.58 3.22 12.52
CA ASP A 104 23.39 3.86 13.82
C ASP A 104 22.04 4.60 13.85
N ALA A 105 21.23 4.32 14.87
CA ALA A 105 19.91 4.93 15.05
C ALA A 105 19.94 6.46 15.08
N ALA A 106 21.05 7.07 15.52
CA ALA A 106 21.20 8.52 15.57
C ALA A 106 21.04 9.18 14.18
N TRP A 107 21.33 8.46 13.09
CA TRP A 107 21.21 9.01 11.74
C TRP A 107 19.77 9.17 11.26
N LEU A 108 18.79 8.50 11.87
CA LEU A 108 17.39 8.68 11.52
C LEU A 108 16.89 10.10 11.84
N ALA A 109 17.49 10.80 12.81
CA ALA A 109 17.21 12.21 13.06
C ALA A 109 17.57 13.10 11.85
N THR A 110 18.57 12.69 11.04
CA THR A 110 18.93 13.42 9.82
C THR A 110 17.92 13.21 8.69
N ALA A 111 17.32 12.02 8.60
CA ALA A 111 16.22 11.75 7.67
C ALA A 111 14.97 12.57 8.06
N HIS A 112 14.60 12.58 9.34
CA HIS A 112 13.52 13.43 9.82
C HIS A 112 13.79 14.92 9.53
N ALA A 113 15.01 15.41 9.78
CA ALA A 113 15.40 16.79 9.46
C ALA A 113 15.42 17.09 7.94
N ALA A 114 15.58 16.08 7.09
CA ALA A 114 15.45 16.20 5.64
C ALA A 114 13.98 16.22 5.17
N GLY A 115 13.02 16.01 6.07
CA GLY A 115 11.59 16.19 5.85
C GLY A 115 10.77 14.90 5.69
N PHE A 116 11.37 13.72 5.90
CA PHE A 116 10.66 12.44 5.87
C PHE A 116 9.65 12.34 7.00
N ASP A 117 8.42 11.95 6.69
CA ASP A 117 7.40 11.62 7.69
C ASP A 117 7.27 10.11 7.88
N LEU A 118 7.53 9.33 6.82
CA LEU A 118 7.44 7.88 6.84
C LEU A 118 8.68 7.22 6.23
N LEU A 119 9.09 6.10 6.80
CA LEU A 119 10.15 5.26 6.25
C LEU A 119 9.70 3.80 6.13
N GLY A 120 9.81 3.27 4.92
CA GLY A 120 9.72 1.85 4.61
C GLY A 120 10.89 1.09 5.18
N HIS A 121 10.64 -0.02 5.85
CA HIS A 121 11.67 -0.95 6.35
C HIS A 121 11.41 -2.39 5.88
N GLU A 122 10.66 -2.56 4.79
CA GLU A 122 10.38 -3.86 4.19
C GLU A 122 11.17 -4.02 2.88
N ASN A 123 12.40 -4.50 3.01
CA ASN A 123 13.33 -4.72 1.91
C ASN A 123 14.30 -5.87 2.24
N ASN A 124 15.16 -6.24 1.30
CA ASN A 124 16.17 -7.29 1.46
C ASN A 124 17.20 -6.98 2.57
N HIS A 125 17.44 -5.70 2.88
CA HIS A 125 18.39 -5.25 3.91
C HIS A 125 17.76 -5.05 5.31
N ALA A 126 16.46 -5.25 5.44
CA ALA A 126 15.74 -5.08 6.71
C ALA A 126 16.17 -6.08 7.80
N GLY A 127 16.74 -7.21 7.36
CA GLY A 127 17.24 -8.29 8.22
C GLY A 127 18.75 -8.26 8.48
N ASP A 128 19.47 -7.22 8.02
CA ASP A 128 20.94 -7.18 8.04
C ASP A 128 21.55 -7.29 9.44
N THR A 129 20.81 -6.89 10.48
CA THR A 129 21.24 -7.03 11.88
C THR A 129 20.38 -8.08 12.62
N GLY A 130 19.92 -9.08 11.87
CA GLY A 130 19.08 -10.18 12.31
C GLY A 130 17.62 -9.80 12.60
N ALA A 131 16.81 -10.80 12.97
CA ALA A 131 15.39 -10.59 13.33
C ALA A 131 15.16 -9.52 14.43
N PRO A 132 16.01 -9.40 15.48
CA PRO A 132 15.92 -8.29 16.43
C PRO A 132 16.18 -6.92 15.78
N GLY A 133 17.03 -6.87 14.75
CA GLY A 133 17.36 -5.69 13.95
C GLY A 133 16.15 -5.04 13.30
N ARG A 134 15.26 -5.83 12.70
CA ARG A 134 14.00 -5.33 12.12
C ARG A 134 13.12 -4.63 13.16
N GLY A 135 12.97 -5.26 14.32
CA GLY A 135 12.23 -4.68 15.45
C GLY A 135 12.87 -3.37 15.96
N ARG A 136 14.19 -3.37 16.17
CA ARG A 136 14.96 -2.17 16.55
C ARG A 136 14.79 -1.05 15.53
N THR A 137 14.81 -1.38 14.23
CA THR A 137 14.66 -0.43 13.12
C THR A 137 13.32 0.27 13.18
N ARG A 138 12.23 -0.50 13.26
CA ARG A 138 10.87 0.02 13.39
C ARG A 138 10.75 1.00 14.56
N GLU A 139 11.23 0.60 15.74
CA GLU A 139 11.15 1.45 16.93
C GLU A 139 12.02 2.70 16.83
N ALA A 140 13.19 2.60 16.21
CA ALA A 140 14.09 3.73 16.02
C ALA A 140 13.48 4.78 15.06
N ILE A 141 12.80 4.33 13.99
CA ILE A 141 12.04 5.22 13.09
C ILE A 141 10.97 5.98 13.90
N GLN A 142 10.22 5.29 14.75
CA GLN A 142 9.21 5.91 15.62
C GLN A 142 9.84 6.92 16.60
N ARG A 143 10.93 6.54 17.28
CA ARG A 143 11.64 7.44 18.22
C ARG A 143 12.22 8.68 17.53
N ALA A 144 12.56 8.58 16.25
CA ALA A 144 13.03 9.70 15.44
C ALA A 144 11.91 10.64 14.96
N GLY A 145 10.64 10.35 15.31
CA GLY A 145 9.48 11.18 14.94
C GLY A 145 8.82 10.81 13.62
N MET A 146 9.19 9.68 13.01
CA MET A 146 8.66 9.21 11.73
C MET A 146 7.78 7.97 11.91
N THR A 147 6.92 7.70 10.93
CA THR A 147 6.08 6.50 10.92
C THR A 147 6.76 5.36 10.15
N PRO A 148 7.00 4.19 10.78
CA PRO A 148 7.52 3.04 10.06
C PRO A 148 6.43 2.41 9.20
N LEU A 149 6.82 2.03 7.97
CA LEU A 149 6.03 1.27 7.02
C LEU A 149 6.67 -0.10 6.82
N GLY A 150 5.94 -1.16 7.14
CA GLY A 150 6.34 -2.53 6.88
C GLY A 150 5.12 -3.41 6.66
N PHE A 151 5.34 -4.64 6.19
CA PHE A 151 4.23 -5.52 5.83
C PHE A 151 3.36 -5.85 7.05
N ASP A 152 3.99 -6.14 8.18
CA ASP A 152 3.27 -6.51 9.40
C ASP A 152 2.57 -5.31 10.04
N GLU A 153 2.96 -4.09 9.68
CA GLU A 153 2.35 -2.83 10.10
C GLU A 153 1.18 -2.37 9.22
N GLY A 154 1.06 -2.89 7.99
CA GLY A 154 0.15 -2.40 6.96
C GLY A 154 -1.33 -2.85 7.06
N PRO A 155 -2.21 -2.36 6.18
CA PRO A 155 -2.04 -1.10 5.47
C PRO A 155 -1.96 0.08 6.43
N ARG A 156 -1.29 1.16 6.02
CA ARG A 156 -1.22 2.43 6.74
C ARG A 156 -2.13 3.45 6.07
N PHE A 157 -3.03 4.05 6.83
CA PHE A 157 -3.98 5.06 6.35
C PHE A 157 -3.46 6.45 6.67
N ILE A 158 -3.42 7.31 5.66
CA ILE A 158 -2.87 8.66 5.72
C ILE A 158 -3.99 9.60 5.26
N ASP A 159 -4.33 10.60 6.07
CA ASP A 159 -5.22 11.67 5.64
C ASP A 159 -4.44 12.66 4.77
N LEU A 160 -4.93 12.87 3.56
CA LEU A 160 -4.42 13.84 2.60
C LEU A 160 -5.53 14.83 2.27
N ALA A 161 -5.63 15.89 3.08
CA ALA A 161 -6.64 16.95 2.98
C ALA A 161 -8.09 16.42 3.04
N GLY A 162 -8.39 15.57 4.03
CA GLY A 162 -9.72 15.02 4.26
C GLY A 162 -10.09 13.81 3.38
N ARG A 163 -9.15 13.34 2.55
CA ARG A 163 -9.27 12.09 1.79
C ARG A 163 -8.23 11.11 2.29
N THR A 164 -8.63 9.85 2.47
CA THR A 164 -7.76 8.81 2.99
C THR A 164 -7.00 8.13 1.87
N LEU A 165 -5.67 8.09 1.95
CA LEU A 165 -4.81 7.25 1.11
C LEU A 165 -4.25 6.10 1.96
N ALA A 166 -4.31 4.88 1.46
CA ALA A 166 -3.72 3.72 2.10
C ALA A 166 -2.39 3.34 1.43
N VAL A 167 -1.37 3.04 2.23
CA VAL A 167 -0.09 2.49 1.77
C VAL A 167 0.06 1.06 2.26
N VAL A 168 0.26 0.13 1.32
CA VAL A 168 0.62 -1.28 1.57
C VAL A 168 2.09 -1.46 1.22
N THR A 169 2.88 -2.03 2.12
CA THR A 169 4.33 -2.19 1.93
C THR A 169 4.70 -3.67 1.89
N LEU A 170 5.51 -4.09 0.93
CA LEU A 170 6.01 -5.48 0.81
C LEU A 170 7.38 -5.55 0.13
N SER A 171 8.08 -6.67 0.31
CA SER A 171 9.28 -7.03 -0.44
C SER A 171 9.03 -8.29 -1.28
N ARG A 172 9.48 -8.29 -2.53
CA ARG A 172 9.52 -9.50 -3.39
C ARG A 172 10.89 -10.16 -3.39
N LEU A 173 11.77 -9.72 -2.50
CA LEU A 173 13.09 -10.26 -2.26
C LEU A 173 13.21 -10.72 -0.82
N ALA A 174 13.91 -11.83 -0.63
CA ALA A 174 14.23 -12.33 0.71
C ALA A 174 15.21 -11.38 1.40
N ALA A 175 15.06 -11.28 2.72
CA ALA A 175 16.02 -10.70 3.64
C ALA A 175 16.69 -11.82 4.45
N ALA A 176 17.78 -11.49 5.15
CA ALA A 176 18.48 -12.47 5.98
C ALA A 176 17.60 -13.13 7.07
N ASP A 177 16.53 -12.46 7.49
CA ASP A 177 15.60 -12.92 8.53
C ASP A 177 14.23 -13.37 8.01
N ARG A 178 13.93 -13.22 6.70
CA ARG A 178 12.60 -13.42 6.14
C ARG A 178 12.63 -13.77 4.66
N GLU A 179 11.83 -14.76 4.26
CA GLU A 179 11.57 -15.05 2.85
C GLU A 179 10.85 -13.89 2.13
N ALA A 180 10.96 -13.86 0.80
CA ALA A 180 10.21 -12.92 -0.03
C ALA A 180 8.70 -13.06 0.22
N GLN A 181 7.97 -11.94 0.37
CA GLN A 181 6.53 -11.99 0.49
C GLN A 181 5.89 -12.54 -0.81
N ARG A 182 4.89 -13.40 -0.64
CA ARG A 182 4.13 -14.01 -1.73
C ARG A 182 2.85 -13.23 -2.00
N LEU A 183 2.24 -13.46 -3.16
CA LEU A 183 0.88 -13.00 -3.46
C LEU A 183 -0.15 -13.92 -2.79
N ASP A 184 -0.16 -13.90 -1.46
CA ASP A 184 -0.98 -14.76 -0.62
C ASP A 184 -2.20 -14.03 -0.02
N ILE A 185 -2.95 -14.74 0.81
CA ILE A 185 -4.12 -14.21 1.53
C ILE A 185 -3.78 -13.00 2.40
N ALA A 186 -2.59 -12.94 3.01
CA ALA A 186 -2.24 -11.84 3.89
C ALA A 186 -2.06 -10.55 3.09
N LEU A 187 -1.42 -10.61 1.91
CA LEU A 187 -1.33 -9.47 1.01
C LEU A 187 -2.71 -9.09 0.43
N GLU A 188 -3.50 -10.09 0.04
CA GLU A 188 -4.87 -9.89 -0.45
C GLU A 188 -5.73 -9.12 0.57
N GLN A 189 -5.67 -9.52 1.84
CA GLN A 189 -6.35 -8.83 2.95
C GLN A 189 -5.92 -7.37 3.08
N GLN A 190 -4.63 -7.08 2.96
CA GLN A 190 -4.13 -5.71 3.09
C GLN A 190 -4.62 -4.82 1.94
N ILE A 191 -4.52 -5.30 0.70
CA ILE A 191 -4.94 -4.54 -0.48
C ILE A 191 -6.47 -4.41 -0.51
N ASP A 192 -7.23 -5.46 -0.21
CA ASP A 192 -8.70 -5.39 -0.15
C ASP A 192 -9.19 -4.43 0.94
N THR A 193 -8.56 -4.44 2.12
CA THR A 193 -8.86 -3.51 3.20
C THR A 193 -8.50 -2.07 2.82
N ALA A 194 -7.31 -1.87 2.25
CA ALA A 194 -6.91 -0.58 1.68
C ALA A 194 -7.92 -0.13 0.62
N ARG A 195 -8.40 -1.05 -0.23
CA ARG A 195 -9.38 -0.78 -1.28
C ARG A 195 -10.70 -0.27 -0.75
N LYS A 196 -11.22 -0.93 0.28
CA LYS A 196 -12.56 -0.67 0.81
C LYS A 196 -12.62 0.50 1.78
N LEU A 197 -11.54 0.80 2.49
CA LEU A 197 -11.52 1.76 3.59
C LEU A 197 -10.68 3.02 3.32
N ALA A 198 -10.20 3.21 2.09
CA ALA A 198 -9.51 4.42 1.67
C ALA A 198 -10.02 4.90 0.30
N ASP A 199 -9.81 6.17 -0.01
CA ASP A 199 -10.12 6.75 -1.31
C ASP A 199 -9.15 6.28 -2.40
N ALA A 200 -7.91 5.94 -2.04
CA ALA A 200 -6.97 5.24 -2.92
C ALA A 200 -6.02 4.31 -2.15
N ALA A 201 -5.48 3.30 -2.83
CA ALA A 201 -4.48 2.36 -2.31
C ALA A 201 -3.19 2.40 -3.15
N VAL A 202 -2.06 2.69 -2.50
CA VAL A 202 -0.72 2.64 -3.10
C VAL A 202 0.02 1.42 -2.55
N VAL A 203 0.61 0.63 -3.45
CA VAL A 203 1.53 -0.44 -3.07
C VAL A 203 2.96 0.07 -3.20
N TYR A 204 3.69 0.11 -2.08
CA TYR A 204 5.10 0.47 -2.01
C TYR A 204 5.94 -0.81 -1.91
N VAL A 205 6.65 -1.16 -2.98
CA VAL A 205 7.19 -2.51 -3.19
C VAL A 205 8.70 -2.51 -3.48
N HIS A 206 9.42 -3.37 -2.75
CA HIS A 206 10.84 -3.61 -2.98
C HIS A 206 11.03 -4.85 -3.87
N TRP A 207 11.51 -4.69 -5.12
CA TRP A 207 11.49 -5.77 -6.12
C TRP A 207 12.45 -5.58 -7.31
N GLY A 208 12.50 -6.57 -8.21
CA GLY A 208 13.27 -6.46 -9.45
C GLY A 208 14.72 -6.90 -9.29
N THR A 209 15.58 -6.40 -10.18
CA THR A 209 16.98 -6.84 -10.26
C THR A 209 17.89 -5.62 -10.18
N GLU A 210 18.91 -5.70 -9.31
CA GLU A 210 19.90 -4.62 -9.15
C GLU A 210 20.49 -4.16 -10.49
N LEU A 211 20.54 -2.85 -10.67
CA LEU A 211 21.09 -2.12 -11.82
C LEU A 211 20.40 -2.41 -13.17
N ALA A 212 19.33 -3.20 -13.20
CA ALA A 212 18.55 -3.41 -14.41
C ALA A 212 17.76 -2.14 -14.76
N LYS A 213 18.08 -1.52 -15.90
CA LYS A 213 17.47 -0.26 -16.35
C LYS A 213 16.02 -0.39 -16.83
N TRP A 214 15.56 -1.62 -17.07
CA TRP A 214 14.23 -1.93 -17.56
C TRP A 214 13.52 -2.92 -16.65
N PRO A 215 12.20 -2.79 -16.46
CA PRO A 215 11.44 -3.71 -15.63
C PRO A 215 11.53 -5.14 -16.17
N SER A 216 11.68 -6.11 -15.27
CA SER A 216 11.64 -7.53 -15.62
C SER A 216 10.22 -8.01 -15.88
N ARG A 217 10.08 -9.18 -16.53
CA ARG A 217 8.77 -9.82 -16.73
C ARG A 217 8.06 -10.08 -15.40
N ALA A 218 8.79 -10.51 -14.37
CA ALA A 218 8.25 -10.74 -13.04
C ALA A 218 7.67 -9.45 -12.42
N GLN A 219 8.31 -8.29 -12.63
CA GLN A 219 7.76 -7.01 -12.17
C GLN A 219 6.45 -6.65 -12.88
N TYR A 220 6.32 -6.91 -14.18
CA TYR A 220 5.04 -6.70 -14.90
C TYR A 220 3.95 -7.66 -14.42
N ASP A 221 4.27 -8.94 -14.23
CA ASP A 221 3.31 -9.93 -13.75
C ASP A 221 2.84 -9.60 -12.32
N ASP A 222 3.76 -9.19 -11.44
CA ASP A 222 3.43 -8.74 -10.08
C ASP A 222 2.63 -7.43 -10.11
N ALA A 223 2.98 -6.47 -10.97
CA ALA A 223 2.22 -5.23 -11.11
C ALA A 223 0.78 -5.52 -11.53
N ALA A 224 0.56 -6.34 -12.55
CA ALA A 224 -0.77 -6.74 -13.00
C ALA A 224 -1.57 -7.41 -11.87
N ALA A 225 -0.93 -8.30 -11.09
CA ALA A 225 -1.60 -8.96 -9.97
C ALA A 225 -1.98 -7.99 -8.84
N LEU A 226 -1.08 -7.07 -8.46
CA LEU A 226 -1.34 -6.06 -7.43
C LEU A 226 -2.45 -5.08 -7.86
N LEU A 227 -2.46 -4.69 -9.14
CA LEU A 227 -3.52 -3.88 -9.75
C LEU A 227 -4.86 -4.63 -9.73
N ALA A 228 -4.87 -5.93 -10.06
CA ALA A 228 -6.06 -6.76 -10.01
C ALA A 228 -6.64 -6.94 -8.59
N LEU A 229 -5.77 -6.94 -7.56
CA LEU A 229 -6.19 -6.94 -6.16
C LEU A 229 -6.83 -5.62 -5.72
N GLY A 230 -6.55 -4.52 -6.43
CA GLY A 230 -7.18 -3.21 -6.21
C GLY A 230 -6.22 -2.10 -5.80
N ALA A 231 -4.93 -2.21 -6.12
CA ALA A 231 -4.01 -1.07 -6.07
C ALA A 231 -4.40 -0.03 -7.12
N ASP A 232 -4.36 1.26 -6.74
CA ASP A 232 -4.56 2.40 -7.64
C ASP A 232 -3.23 2.98 -8.12
N ALA A 233 -2.14 2.73 -7.40
CA ALA A 233 -0.77 3.03 -7.84
C ALA A 233 0.21 2.01 -7.28
N ILE A 234 1.32 1.82 -7.98
CA ILE A 234 2.45 1.02 -7.52
C ILE A 234 3.71 1.85 -7.58
N VAL A 235 4.47 1.83 -6.48
CA VAL A 235 5.73 2.55 -6.36
C VAL A 235 6.82 1.58 -5.94
N GLY A 236 7.68 1.26 -6.89
CA GLY A 236 8.78 0.32 -6.76
C GLY A 236 10.12 0.97 -6.48
N HIS A 237 10.99 0.23 -5.80
CA HIS A 237 12.39 0.55 -5.54
C HIS A 237 13.18 -0.76 -5.39
N HIS A 238 14.49 -0.73 -5.09
CA HIS A 238 15.49 -1.84 -5.12
C HIS A 238 16.47 -1.84 -6.30
N PRO A 239 16.06 -1.68 -7.58
CA PRO A 239 17.04 -1.78 -8.68
C PRO A 239 18.17 -0.75 -8.62
N HIS A 240 18.11 0.23 -7.69
CA HIS A 240 19.06 1.32 -7.48
C HIS A 240 19.24 2.26 -8.67
N VAL A 241 18.55 2.00 -9.78
CA VAL A 241 18.47 2.84 -10.97
C VAL A 241 17.01 3.15 -11.26
N VAL A 242 16.75 4.33 -11.84
CA VAL A 242 15.40 4.69 -12.28
C VAL A 242 14.97 3.77 -13.42
N GLN A 243 13.83 3.10 -13.26
CA GLN A 243 13.13 2.43 -14.35
C GLN A 243 11.98 3.34 -14.80
N PRO A 244 11.70 3.46 -16.11
CA PRO A 244 10.66 4.38 -16.58
C PRO A 244 9.29 4.07 -15.94
N PRO A 245 8.58 5.11 -15.44
CA PRO A 245 7.22 4.92 -14.98
C PRO A 245 6.27 4.75 -16.16
N GLU A 246 5.22 3.96 -15.97
CA GLU A 246 4.22 3.65 -16.99
C GLU A 246 2.80 3.83 -16.45
N CYS A 247 1.85 4.03 -17.35
CA CYS A 247 0.44 3.90 -17.03
C CYS A 247 -0.04 2.49 -17.42
N VAL A 248 -0.14 1.61 -16.43
CA VAL A 248 -0.54 0.22 -16.63
C VAL A 248 -2.02 0.09 -16.28
N GLU A 249 -2.85 -0.29 -17.25
CA GLU A 249 -4.31 -0.41 -17.08
C GLU A 249 -4.96 0.83 -16.42
N GLY A 250 -4.54 2.02 -16.87
CA GLY A 250 -5.07 3.31 -16.39
C GLY A 250 -4.55 3.75 -15.02
N ARG A 251 -3.55 3.06 -14.44
CA ARG A 251 -3.01 3.33 -13.10
C ARG A 251 -1.49 3.58 -13.16
N PRO A 252 -0.96 4.55 -12.39
CA PRO A 252 0.47 4.85 -12.40
C PRO A 252 1.29 3.73 -11.74
N VAL A 253 2.31 3.26 -12.45
CA VAL A 253 3.29 2.28 -11.97
C VAL A 253 4.69 2.86 -12.13
N PHE A 254 5.37 3.09 -11.01
CA PHE A 254 6.79 3.40 -10.97
C PHE A 254 7.53 2.09 -10.68
N PHE A 255 8.21 1.51 -11.65
CA PHE A 255 8.88 0.22 -11.44
C PHE A 255 10.12 0.32 -10.54
N SER A 256 10.85 1.42 -10.62
CA SER A 256 11.94 1.74 -9.70
C SER A 256 12.18 3.25 -9.64
N LEU A 257 12.18 3.78 -8.43
CA LEU A 257 12.57 5.16 -8.15
C LEU A 257 14.09 5.39 -8.16
N GLY A 258 14.89 4.32 -8.16
CA GLY A 258 16.34 4.40 -7.97
C GLY A 258 16.74 4.86 -6.58
N ASN A 259 17.96 5.37 -6.44
CA ASN A 259 18.47 5.82 -5.15
C ASN A 259 18.04 7.26 -4.83
N HIS A 260 17.62 7.49 -3.58
CA HIS A 260 17.49 8.83 -3.02
C HIS A 260 18.78 9.27 -2.31
N VAL A 261 19.29 8.45 -1.39
CA VAL A 261 20.59 8.66 -0.70
C VAL A 261 21.35 7.34 -0.69
N PHE A 262 22.50 7.30 -1.36
CA PHE A 262 23.29 6.07 -1.48
C PHE A 262 24.76 6.36 -1.86
N ASP A 263 25.67 5.43 -1.51
CA ASP A 263 27.12 5.55 -1.78
C ASP A 263 27.61 4.85 -3.06
N GLN A 264 26.70 4.31 -3.89
CA GLN A 264 27.06 3.64 -5.13
C GLN A 264 27.74 4.61 -6.11
N LYS A 265 28.74 4.11 -6.83
CA LYS A 265 29.59 4.91 -7.75
C LYS A 265 29.10 4.96 -9.19
N TYR A 266 28.11 4.13 -9.55
CA TYR A 266 27.62 4.02 -10.93
C TYR A 266 26.80 5.26 -11.31
N ALA A 267 27.03 5.82 -12.50
CA ALA A 267 26.36 7.05 -12.94
C ALA A 267 24.82 6.93 -12.95
N ASP A 268 24.30 5.80 -13.41
CA ASP A 268 22.85 5.54 -13.41
C ASP A 268 22.27 5.49 -11.98
N ALA A 269 23.05 5.01 -11.01
CA ALA A 269 22.67 4.93 -9.61
C ALA A 269 22.77 6.27 -8.84
N LYS A 270 23.29 7.32 -9.51
CA LYS A 270 23.27 8.70 -9.04
C LYS A 270 22.05 9.49 -9.53
N SER A 271 21.25 8.89 -10.41
CA SER A 271 19.95 9.42 -10.83
C SER A 271 18.83 8.78 -10.00
N GLY A 272 17.87 9.59 -9.57
CA GLY A 272 16.71 9.13 -8.83
C GLY A 272 15.43 9.77 -9.34
N LEU A 273 14.30 9.27 -8.85
CA LEU A 273 12.97 9.78 -9.14
C LEU A 273 12.17 9.87 -7.83
N LEU A 274 11.40 10.93 -7.66
CA LEU A 274 10.36 10.98 -6.63
C LEU A 274 9.01 10.73 -7.31
N ALA A 275 8.20 9.81 -6.81
CA ALA A 275 6.81 9.68 -7.24
C ALA A 275 5.93 10.58 -6.38
N GLN A 276 5.49 11.71 -6.93
CA GLN A 276 4.57 12.63 -6.27
C GLN A 276 3.14 12.33 -6.73
N CYS A 277 2.26 12.03 -5.78
CA CYS A 277 0.86 11.70 -6.01
C CYS A 277 -0.07 12.65 -5.26
N GLY A 278 -1.20 12.98 -5.87
CA GLY A 278 -2.24 13.84 -5.28
C GLY A 278 -3.60 13.60 -5.93
N TRP A 279 -4.63 14.26 -5.40
CA TRP A 279 -5.99 14.11 -5.88
C TRP A 279 -6.26 14.98 -7.11
N THR A 280 -6.99 14.43 -8.08
CA THR A 280 -7.62 15.21 -9.16
C THR A 280 -8.93 15.83 -8.68
N ASP A 281 -9.45 16.82 -9.42
CA ASP A 281 -10.78 17.40 -9.13
C ASP A 281 -11.90 16.35 -9.17
N ALA A 282 -11.77 15.36 -10.04
CA ALA A 282 -12.67 14.21 -10.12
C ALA A 282 -12.50 13.22 -8.95
N GLY A 283 -11.51 13.43 -8.07
CA GLY A 283 -11.23 12.59 -6.91
C GLY A 283 -10.40 11.34 -7.18
N GLY A 284 -9.82 11.22 -8.38
CA GLY A 284 -8.87 10.16 -8.72
C GLY A 284 -7.46 10.45 -8.18
N LEU A 285 -6.60 9.43 -8.15
CA LEU A 285 -5.20 9.58 -7.72
C LEU A 285 -4.31 9.80 -8.94
N SER A 286 -3.69 10.98 -9.05
CA SER A 286 -2.74 11.29 -10.11
C SER A 286 -1.32 11.35 -9.60
N CYS A 287 -0.38 10.77 -10.35
CA CYS A 287 1.03 10.75 -9.99
C CYS A 287 1.94 11.29 -11.11
N ALA A 288 3.04 11.91 -10.72
CA ALA A 288 4.12 12.36 -11.59
C ALA A 288 5.48 12.06 -10.96
N GLY A 289 6.47 11.78 -11.81
CA GLY A 289 7.87 11.66 -11.42
C GLY A 289 8.54 13.03 -11.32
N LEU A 290 9.30 13.29 -10.26
CA LEU A 290 10.22 14.43 -10.14
C LEU A 290 11.65 13.90 -10.18
N ARG A 291 12.42 14.24 -11.21
CA ARG A 291 13.78 13.73 -11.34
C ARG A 291 14.69 14.37 -10.30
N THR A 292 15.52 13.52 -9.69
CA THR A 292 16.59 13.92 -8.79
C THR A 292 17.94 13.42 -9.31
N ALA A 293 18.99 14.10 -8.92
CA ALA A 293 20.36 13.66 -9.15
C ALA A 293 21.21 13.96 -7.92
N MET A 294 22.09 13.04 -7.57
CA MET A 294 23.18 13.33 -6.64
C MET A 294 24.22 14.17 -7.39
N VAL A 295 24.60 15.30 -6.83
CA VAL A 295 25.55 16.24 -7.46
C VAL A 295 26.97 15.95 -6.95
N ASN A 296 27.96 15.98 -7.86
CA ASN A 296 29.36 15.61 -7.62
C ASN A 296 29.49 14.14 -7.14
N GLU A 297 30.62 13.74 -6.56
CA GLU A 297 30.75 12.45 -5.85
C GLU A 297 29.93 12.38 -4.53
N GLY A 298 28.91 13.23 -4.39
CA GLY A 298 28.05 13.32 -3.22
C GLY A 298 27.03 12.17 -3.12
N PHE A 299 26.37 12.13 -1.96
CA PHE A 299 25.36 11.12 -1.63
C PHE A 299 23.94 11.68 -1.54
N PHE A 300 23.81 13.01 -1.49
CA PHE A 300 22.55 13.69 -1.22
C PHE A 300 21.93 14.22 -2.52
N PRO A 301 20.62 14.01 -2.73
CA PRO A 301 19.97 14.34 -3.99
C PRO A 301 19.72 15.85 -4.09
N ARG A 302 19.50 16.30 -5.33
CA ARG A 302 18.88 17.59 -5.67
C ARG A 302 17.84 17.38 -6.75
N LEU A 303 16.80 18.21 -6.77
CA LEU A 303 15.85 18.25 -7.87
C LEU A 303 16.55 18.77 -9.14
N THR A 304 16.30 18.13 -10.28
CA THR A 304 16.80 18.61 -11.58
C THR A 304 15.84 19.57 -12.28
N GLY A 305 14.59 19.65 -11.79
CA GLY A 305 13.50 20.42 -12.40
C GLY A 305 12.71 19.64 -13.47
N GLU A 306 13.18 18.46 -13.87
CA GLU A 306 12.45 17.61 -14.82
C GLU A 306 11.27 16.90 -14.13
N ARG A 307 10.08 17.04 -14.72
CA ARG A 307 8.84 16.39 -14.28
C ARG A 307 8.32 15.45 -15.36
N LEU A 308 7.99 14.22 -14.97
CA LEU A 308 7.49 13.16 -15.83
C LEU A 308 6.03 12.86 -15.46
N PRO A 309 5.02 13.41 -16.17
CA PRO A 309 3.63 13.02 -15.95
C PRO A 309 3.44 11.54 -16.29
N VAL A 310 2.65 10.82 -15.48
CA VAL A 310 2.35 9.39 -15.71
C VAL A 310 0.89 9.25 -16.15
N CYS A 311 -0.03 9.15 -15.19
CA CYS A 311 -1.47 9.21 -15.44
C CYS A 311 -2.23 9.41 -14.12
N ALA A 312 -3.55 9.36 -14.18
CA ALA A 312 -4.44 9.40 -13.04
C ALA A 312 -5.30 8.15 -12.99
N ALA A 313 -5.23 7.43 -11.87
CA ALA A 313 -6.18 6.37 -11.56
C ALA A 313 -7.57 6.99 -11.38
N PRO A 314 -8.63 6.35 -11.87
CA PRO A 314 -9.99 6.85 -11.70
C PRO A 314 -10.39 6.88 -10.21
N PRO A 315 -11.31 7.78 -9.81
CA PRO A 315 -11.88 7.74 -8.47
C PRO A 315 -12.61 6.40 -8.24
N ARG A 316 -12.64 5.96 -7.00
CA ARG A 316 -13.35 4.75 -6.59
C ARG A 316 -14.26 5.01 -5.41
N ALA A 317 -15.32 4.22 -5.31
CA ALA A 317 -16.22 4.27 -4.16
C ALA A 317 -15.63 3.45 -2.99
N ARG A 318 -15.62 4.06 -1.80
CA ARG A 318 -15.38 3.35 -0.54
C ARG A 318 -16.54 2.41 -0.23
N LEU A 319 -16.31 1.44 0.66
CA LEU A 319 -17.38 0.60 1.19
C LEU A 319 -18.46 1.47 1.84
N THR A 320 -19.71 1.22 1.49
CA THR A 320 -20.88 1.86 2.09
C THR A 320 -21.77 0.84 2.77
N ILE A 321 -22.25 1.15 3.97
CA ILE A 321 -23.29 0.38 4.68
C ILE A 321 -24.42 1.33 5.02
N ASP A 322 -25.64 1.00 4.60
CA ASP A 322 -26.85 1.83 4.78
C ASP A 322 -26.63 3.31 4.40
N GLY A 323 -25.97 3.55 3.26
CA GLY A 323 -25.70 4.89 2.75
C GLY A 323 -24.58 5.67 3.46
N MET A 324 -23.90 5.06 4.44
CA MET A 324 -22.72 5.64 5.10
C MET A 324 -21.45 5.09 4.48
N ALA A 325 -20.62 5.97 3.91
CA ALA A 325 -19.27 5.60 3.45
C ALA A 325 -18.34 5.41 4.65
N ILE A 326 -17.44 4.43 4.54
CA ILE A 326 -16.52 4.06 5.62
C ILE A 326 -15.09 4.38 5.18
N SER A 327 -14.36 5.11 6.02
CA SER A 327 -12.90 5.23 5.92
C SER A 327 -12.21 4.75 7.17
N ALA A 328 -10.99 4.26 7.01
CA ALA A 328 -10.10 3.97 8.11
C ALA A 328 -9.23 5.20 8.41
N GLY A 329 -9.19 5.57 9.68
CA GLY A 329 -8.30 6.60 10.20
C GLY A 329 -7.06 6.01 10.87
N LEU A 330 -6.47 6.81 11.75
CA LEU A 330 -5.23 6.50 12.44
C LEU A 330 -5.28 5.13 13.15
N ARG A 331 -4.15 4.42 13.08
CA ARG A 331 -3.89 3.22 13.86
C ARG A 331 -2.97 3.56 15.01
N GLU A 332 -3.41 3.29 16.22
CA GLU A 332 -2.62 3.47 17.44
C GLU A 332 -2.28 2.13 18.08
N VAL A 333 -1.12 2.04 18.72
CA VAL A 333 -0.76 0.89 19.56
C VAL A 333 -0.74 1.35 20.99
N VAL A 334 -1.74 0.93 21.77
CA VAL A 334 -1.86 1.28 23.19
C VAL A 334 -1.62 0.02 24.01
N LYS A 335 -0.53 -0.02 24.78
CA LYS A 335 -0.12 -1.18 25.60
C LYS A 335 -0.08 -2.49 24.79
N GLY A 336 0.50 -2.45 23.59
CA GLY A 336 0.60 -3.60 22.69
C GLY A 336 -0.71 -3.98 21.97
N THR A 337 -1.82 -3.28 22.23
CA THR A 337 -3.09 -3.50 21.52
C THR A 337 -3.23 -2.51 20.39
N VAL A 338 -3.39 -3.02 19.17
CA VAL A 338 -3.70 -2.20 18.00
C VAL A 338 -5.15 -1.73 18.07
N ARG A 339 -5.35 -0.43 17.99
CA ARG A 339 -6.65 0.23 17.85
C ARG A 339 -6.69 0.93 16.50
N GLN A 340 -7.76 0.74 15.76
CA GLN A 340 -7.99 1.37 14.48
C GLN A 340 -9.29 2.16 14.55
N THR A 341 -9.27 3.42 14.14
CA THR A 341 -10.48 4.22 14.01
C THR A 341 -11.12 3.96 12.65
N LEU A 342 -12.43 3.73 12.64
CA LEU A 342 -13.26 3.80 11.44
C LEU A 342 -14.15 5.02 11.54
N ARG A 343 -14.20 5.80 10.47
CA ARG A 343 -15.06 6.97 10.30
C ARG A 343 -16.21 6.62 9.37
N PHE A 344 -17.43 6.95 9.79
CA PHE A 344 -18.67 6.67 9.10
C PHE A 344 -19.30 7.98 8.65
N GLU A 345 -19.43 8.16 7.34
CA GLU A 345 -19.80 9.42 6.71
C GLU A 345 -21.13 9.23 5.95
N PRO A 346 -22.25 9.72 6.48
CA PRO A 346 -23.52 9.67 5.76
C PRO A 346 -23.51 10.62 4.56
N GLN A 347 -24.39 10.39 3.58
CA GLN A 347 -24.60 11.34 2.46
C GLN A 347 -25.06 12.74 2.93
N GLY A 348 -25.56 12.85 4.16
CA GLY A 348 -25.85 14.11 4.82
C GLY A 348 -25.90 13.95 6.35
N GLY A 349 -25.52 15.00 7.08
CA GLY A 349 -25.42 14.97 8.55
C GLY A 349 -23.98 14.83 9.06
N ALA A 350 -23.84 14.67 10.37
CA ALA A 350 -22.53 14.58 11.01
C ALA A 350 -21.94 13.17 10.90
N ALA A 351 -20.67 13.07 10.52
CA ALA A 351 -19.92 11.83 10.61
C ALA A 351 -19.73 11.39 12.08
N PHE A 352 -19.54 10.10 12.31
CA PHE A 352 -19.14 9.57 13.62
C PHE A 352 -17.99 8.58 13.47
N GLU A 353 -17.30 8.30 14.57
CA GLU A 353 -16.16 7.42 14.61
C GLU A 353 -16.38 6.25 15.57
N ALA A 354 -15.80 5.10 15.24
CA ALA A 354 -15.77 3.94 16.11
C ALA A 354 -14.36 3.34 16.16
N VAL A 355 -13.98 2.83 17.32
CA VAL A 355 -12.68 2.19 17.52
C VAL A 355 -12.83 0.67 17.44
N VAL A 356 -12.10 0.06 16.53
CA VAL A 356 -12.07 -1.39 16.26
C VAL A 356 -10.64 -1.94 16.43
N GLY A 357 -10.48 -3.26 16.33
CA GLY A 357 -9.16 -3.89 16.20
C GLY A 357 -8.55 -3.60 14.84
N ARG A 358 -7.36 -4.15 14.56
CA ARG A 358 -6.78 -4.06 13.21
C ARG A 358 -7.71 -4.76 12.23
N VAL A 359 -8.26 -4.03 11.27
CA VAL A 359 -9.14 -4.60 10.25
C VAL A 359 -8.30 -5.34 9.21
N ARG A 360 -8.65 -6.60 8.98
CA ARG A 360 -8.10 -7.50 7.94
C ARG A 360 -9.02 -7.61 6.74
N ARG A 361 -10.34 -7.51 6.97
CA ARG A 361 -11.38 -7.41 5.93
C ARG A 361 -12.58 -6.63 6.46
N ALA A 362 -13.27 -5.97 5.54
CA ALA A 362 -14.57 -5.36 5.76
C ALA A 362 -15.52 -5.78 4.63
N GLN A 363 -16.74 -6.22 4.96
CA GLN A 363 -17.76 -6.59 3.97
C GLN A 363 -19.16 -6.24 4.48
N PRO A 364 -20.10 -5.92 3.57
CA PRO A 364 -21.51 -5.95 3.92
C PRO A 364 -21.93 -7.38 4.27
N ILE A 365 -22.92 -7.50 5.16
CA ILE A 365 -23.58 -8.76 5.48
C ILE A 365 -25.07 -8.50 5.67
N ALA A 366 -25.91 -9.33 5.05
CA ALA A 366 -27.35 -9.29 5.22
C ALA A 366 -27.76 -9.68 6.65
N LEU A 367 -28.53 -8.81 7.30
CA LEU A 367 -29.14 -9.07 8.58
C LEU A 367 -30.60 -9.41 8.35
N ALA A 368 -31.00 -10.65 8.65
CA ALA A 368 -32.32 -11.21 8.33
C ALA A 368 -33.49 -10.21 8.49
N ASP A 369 -33.54 -9.48 9.61
CA ASP A 369 -34.62 -8.55 9.94
C ASP A 369 -34.19 -7.07 10.08
N ALA A 370 -32.92 -6.73 9.73
CA ALA A 370 -32.32 -5.44 10.10
C ALA A 370 -31.56 -4.74 8.96
N GLY A 371 -31.71 -5.17 7.71
CA GLY A 371 -31.06 -4.54 6.56
C GLY A 371 -29.61 -5.00 6.38
N THR A 372 -28.69 -4.07 6.14
CA THR A 372 -27.28 -4.40 5.86
C THR A 372 -26.40 -4.11 7.09
N GLY A 373 -25.75 -5.14 7.60
CA GLY A 373 -24.73 -5.03 8.63
C GLY A 373 -23.33 -4.89 8.03
N LEU A 374 -22.36 -4.65 8.91
CA LEU A 374 -20.94 -4.68 8.60
C LEU A 374 -20.28 -5.89 9.26
N LEU A 375 -19.75 -6.79 8.44
CA LEU A 375 -18.81 -7.81 8.89
C LEU A 375 -17.39 -7.23 8.86
N LEU A 376 -16.71 -7.22 10.01
CA LEU A 376 -15.28 -6.95 10.09
C LEU A 376 -14.54 -8.22 10.50
N LEU A 377 -13.46 -8.53 9.79
CA LEU A 377 -12.45 -9.45 10.29
C LEU A 377 -11.39 -8.60 10.99
N GLU A 378 -11.27 -8.72 12.31
CA GLU A 378 -10.40 -7.88 13.13
C GLU A 378 -9.39 -8.71 13.92
N ASP A 379 -8.14 -8.25 14.03
CA ASP A 379 -7.20 -8.85 14.97
C ASP A 379 -7.64 -8.55 16.40
N ARG A 380 -8.02 -9.59 17.14
CA ARG A 380 -8.46 -9.50 18.54
C ARG A 380 -7.84 -10.62 19.36
N TYR A 381 -7.46 -10.28 20.59
CA TYR A 381 -7.10 -11.29 21.60
C TYR A 381 -8.33 -12.10 21.98
N SER A 382 -8.19 -13.41 22.12
CA SER A 382 -9.23 -14.28 22.69
C SER A 382 -8.73 -15.01 23.92
N ASN A 383 -9.60 -15.09 24.92
CA ASN A 383 -9.34 -15.88 26.11
C ASN A 383 -9.40 -17.40 25.85
N LEU A 384 -10.00 -17.84 24.73
CA LEU A 384 -10.17 -19.25 24.39
C LEU A 384 -8.85 -19.88 23.90
N ASP A 385 -8.11 -19.19 23.03
CA ASP A 385 -6.87 -19.68 22.42
C ASP A 385 -5.63 -18.84 22.81
N LYS A 386 -5.81 -17.85 23.71
CA LYS A 386 -4.75 -17.03 24.32
C LYS A 386 -3.84 -16.28 23.34
N ARG A 387 -4.35 -15.96 22.14
CA ARG A 387 -3.59 -15.25 21.11
C ARG A 387 -4.38 -14.13 20.43
N VAL A 388 -3.66 -13.17 19.87
CA VAL A 388 -4.21 -12.18 18.94
C VAL A 388 -4.27 -12.81 17.56
N ALA A 389 -5.48 -12.92 17.00
CA ALA A 389 -5.70 -13.49 15.68
C ALA A 389 -6.94 -12.84 15.03
N PRO A 390 -7.12 -12.97 13.70
CA PRO A 390 -8.32 -12.52 13.02
C PRO A 390 -9.59 -13.12 13.64
N ARG A 391 -10.59 -12.29 13.91
CA ARG A 391 -11.92 -12.68 14.43
C ARG A 391 -13.03 -11.97 13.66
N PRO A 392 -14.12 -12.65 13.30
CA PRO A 392 -15.24 -12.02 12.62
C PRO A 392 -16.13 -11.34 13.66
N TYR A 393 -16.52 -10.10 13.38
CA TYR A 393 -17.47 -9.33 14.17
C TYR A 393 -18.55 -8.84 13.23
N VAL A 394 -19.81 -8.98 13.66
CA VAL A 394 -20.97 -8.46 12.92
C VAL A 394 -21.50 -7.26 13.66
N TYR A 395 -21.61 -6.14 12.97
CA TYR A 395 -22.10 -4.88 13.51
C TYR A 395 -23.35 -4.41 12.77
N ALA A 396 -24.26 -3.80 13.52
CA ALA A 396 -25.25 -2.88 12.99
C ALA A 396 -24.72 -1.44 13.11
N LEU A 397 -25.04 -0.60 12.13
CA LEU A 397 -24.75 0.82 12.18
C LEU A 397 -26.03 1.54 12.63
N ASP A 398 -26.01 2.14 13.81
CA ASP A 398 -27.08 3.02 14.23
C ASP A 398 -26.65 4.45 13.88
N PRO A 399 -27.30 5.14 12.92
CA PRO A 399 -26.89 6.47 12.49
C PRO A 399 -27.13 7.51 13.59
N PRO A 400 -26.48 8.70 13.52
CA PRO A 400 -26.78 9.81 14.42
C PRO A 400 -28.27 10.15 14.41
N SER A 401 -28.85 10.34 15.58
CA SER A 401 -30.26 10.69 15.69
C SER A 401 -30.49 12.14 15.26
N PRO A 402 -31.57 12.44 14.52
CA PRO A 402 -31.99 13.82 14.24
C PRO A 402 -32.21 14.66 15.50
N ARG A 403 -32.42 14.02 16.67
CA ARG A 403 -32.59 14.68 17.98
C ARG A 403 -31.27 14.88 18.74
N GLY A 404 -30.12 14.69 18.10
CA GLY A 404 -28.79 14.98 18.68
C GLY A 404 -28.08 13.78 19.35
N GLY A 405 -28.56 12.55 19.15
CA GLY A 405 -27.86 11.34 19.61
C GLY A 405 -26.67 10.97 18.70
N PRO A 406 -25.52 10.54 19.23
CA PRO A 406 -24.37 10.15 18.41
C PRO A 406 -24.66 8.89 17.60
N GLY A 407 -24.06 8.78 16.41
CA GLY A 407 -24.02 7.51 15.69
C GLY A 407 -23.15 6.50 16.43
N ARG A 408 -23.43 5.21 16.25
CA ARG A 408 -22.69 4.14 16.92
C ARG A 408 -22.58 2.88 16.07
N LEU A 409 -21.43 2.23 16.19
CA LEU A 409 -21.19 0.89 15.67
C LEU A 409 -21.56 -0.13 16.77
N ARG A 410 -22.71 -0.78 16.63
CA ARG A 410 -23.24 -1.71 17.65
C ARG A 410 -22.94 -3.16 17.26
N ALA A 411 -22.10 -3.82 18.05
CA ALA A 411 -21.81 -5.24 17.83
C ALA A 411 -23.07 -6.09 18.06
N LEU A 412 -23.51 -6.79 17.02
CA LEU A 412 -24.55 -7.82 17.09
C LEU A 412 -23.95 -9.15 17.53
N TRP A 413 -22.74 -9.44 17.06
CA TRP A 413 -22.02 -10.65 17.40
C TRP A 413 -20.51 -10.44 17.39
N ARG A 414 -19.84 -11.13 18.31
CA ARG A 414 -18.38 -11.06 18.54
C ARG A 414 -17.81 -12.47 18.42
N GLY A 415 -17.21 -12.76 17.28
CA GLY A 415 -16.92 -14.12 16.84
C GLY A 415 -15.66 -14.76 17.37
N SER A 416 -15.44 -14.75 18.68
CA SER A 416 -14.35 -15.57 19.25
C SER A 416 -14.65 -17.08 19.19
N ALA A 417 -15.89 -17.48 18.88
CA ALA A 417 -16.42 -18.83 19.09
C ALA A 417 -16.44 -19.76 17.86
N LEU A 418 -15.87 -19.39 16.71
CA LEU A 418 -15.69 -20.35 15.62
C LEU A 418 -14.63 -21.37 16.05
N ALA A 419 -14.96 -22.67 16.09
CA ALA A 419 -14.18 -23.75 16.73
C ALA A 419 -12.68 -23.84 16.38
N TYR A 420 -12.26 -23.23 15.27
CA TYR A 420 -10.90 -23.21 14.77
C TYR A 420 -10.45 -21.76 14.60
N PRO A 421 -9.21 -21.40 14.95
CA PRO A 421 -8.69 -20.06 14.69
C PRO A 421 -8.71 -19.72 13.21
N LEU A 422 -8.93 -18.45 12.89
CA LEU A 422 -9.10 -17.99 11.51
C LEU A 422 -7.80 -17.44 10.94
N ILE A 423 -7.56 -17.79 9.69
CA ILE A 423 -6.61 -17.13 8.79
C ILE A 423 -7.37 -16.05 8.02
N ASP A 424 -8.55 -16.39 7.50
CA ASP A 424 -9.37 -15.49 6.70
C ASP A 424 -10.86 -15.84 6.74
N ALA A 425 -11.71 -14.87 6.40
CA ALA A 425 -13.13 -15.11 6.22
C ALA A 425 -13.75 -14.09 5.25
N VAL A 426 -14.53 -14.57 4.28
CA VAL A 426 -15.20 -13.73 3.28
C VAL A 426 -16.68 -14.07 3.17
N VAL A 427 -17.53 -13.05 3.04
CA VAL A 427 -18.96 -13.25 2.71
C VAL A 427 -19.08 -13.52 1.22
N MET A 428 -19.79 -14.59 0.87
CA MET A 428 -20.00 -15.04 -0.51
C MET A 428 -21.49 -15.30 -0.78
N PRO A 429 -21.97 -15.06 -2.00
CA PRO A 429 -23.34 -15.42 -2.39
C PRO A 429 -23.50 -16.94 -2.41
N SER A 430 -24.67 -17.42 -1.99
CA SER A 430 -25.00 -18.85 -2.03
C SER A 430 -25.87 -19.18 -3.25
N SER A 431 -25.55 -20.29 -3.92
CA SER A 431 -26.43 -20.87 -4.95
C SER A 431 -27.75 -21.41 -4.37
N ALA A 432 -27.80 -21.72 -3.08
CA ALA A 432 -29.02 -22.12 -2.37
C ALA A 432 -29.84 -20.91 -1.86
N GLY A 433 -29.44 -19.69 -2.21
CA GLY A 433 -30.10 -18.45 -1.80
C GLY A 433 -29.44 -17.79 -0.58
N GLY A 434 -29.46 -16.45 -0.60
CA GLY A 434 -28.80 -15.61 0.39
C GLY A 434 -27.28 -15.65 0.26
N GLU A 435 -26.61 -15.61 1.40
CA GLU A 435 -25.14 -15.58 1.49
C GLU A 435 -24.65 -16.48 2.63
N PHE A 436 -23.35 -16.75 2.59
CA PHE A 436 -22.65 -17.51 3.61
C PHE A 436 -21.26 -16.91 3.87
N LEU A 437 -20.74 -17.13 5.08
CA LEU A 437 -19.39 -16.81 5.45
C LEU A 437 -18.48 -17.99 5.09
N CYS A 438 -17.60 -17.79 4.12
CA CYS A 438 -16.56 -18.72 3.76
C CYS A 438 -15.29 -18.45 4.57
N ALA A 439 -14.93 -19.36 5.48
CA ALA A 439 -13.83 -19.18 6.40
C ALA A 439 -12.67 -20.15 6.12
N LEU A 440 -11.47 -19.60 6.09
CA LEU A 440 -10.21 -20.34 6.08
C LEU A 440 -9.66 -20.37 7.51
N HIS A 441 -9.59 -21.57 8.06
CA HIS A 441 -9.11 -21.84 9.40
C HIS A 441 -7.71 -22.43 9.38
N GLU A 442 -6.99 -22.20 10.46
CA GLU A 442 -5.88 -23.07 10.82
C GLU A 442 -6.40 -24.48 11.11
N ALA A 443 -5.52 -25.48 10.96
CA ALA A 443 -5.88 -26.85 11.26
C ALA A 443 -6.06 -27.14 12.77
N SER A 444 -5.62 -26.22 13.63
CA SER A 444 -5.72 -26.33 15.08
C SER A 444 -7.13 -26.00 15.57
N SER A 445 -7.70 -26.78 16.48
CA SER A 445 -8.96 -26.43 17.17
C SER A 445 -8.68 -26.07 18.62
N PHE A 446 -9.34 -25.03 19.13
CA PHE A 446 -9.29 -24.73 20.57
C PHE A 446 -10.26 -25.60 21.39
N LEU A 447 -11.22 -26.29 20.76
CA LEU A 447 -12.11 -27.24 21.46
C LEU A 447 -11.39 -28.56 21.78
N ALA A 448 -10.31 -28.86 21.05
CA ALA A 448 -9.50 -30.06 21.24
C ALA A 448 -8.38 -29.88 22.29
N GLY A 449 -8.33 -28.74 23.00
CA GLY A 449 -7.19 -28.37 23.85
C GLY A 449 -5.97 -27.90 23.04
N PRO A 450 -4.80 -27.64 23.65
CA PRO A 450 -3.59 -27.33 22.90
C PRO A 450 -3.23 -28.57 22.05
N VAL A 451 -3.59 -28.53 20.77
CA VAL A 451 -3.14 -29.52 19.80
C VAL A 451 -1.63 -29.36 19.70
N ILE A 452 -0.89 -30.26 20.35
CA ILE A 452 0.52 -30.50 20.04
C ILE A 452 0.50 -31.12 18.64
N THR A 453 0.47 -30.29 17.60
CA THR A 453 0.85 -30.77 16.27
C THR A 453 2.33 -31.08 16.34
N ASP A 454 2.70 -32.30 15.97
CA ASP A 454 4.08 -32.63 15.61
C ASP A 454 4.61 -31.53 14.67
N PRO A 455 5.65 -30.76 15.05
CA PRO A 455 6.21 -29.72 14.20
C PRO A 455 6.65 -30.23 12.82
N ALA A 456 6.84 -31.54 12.66
CA ALA A 456 7.23 -32.18 11.42
C ALA A 456 6.09 -32.41 10.42
N SER A 457 4.82 -32.19 10.80
CA SER A 457 3.69 -32.28 9.86
C SER A 457 2.57 -31.29 10.23
N PRO A 458 2.62 -30.04 9.76
CA PRO A 458 1.53 -29.09 9.97
C PRO A 458 0.29 -29.61 9.23
N ALA A 459 -0.78 -29.90 9.98
CA ALA A 459 -2.06 -30.24 9.39
C ALA A 459 -2.53 -29.09 8.45
N ALA A 460 -3.12 -29.46 7.31
CA ALA A 460 -3.49 -28.50 6.28
C ALA A 460 -4.62 -27.54 6.76
N PRO A 461 -4.60 -26.26 6.36
CA PRO A 461 -5.69 -25.32 6.65
C PRO A 461 -7.06 -25.89 6.28
N LEU A 462 -8.05 -25.66 7.15
CA LEU A 462 -9.40 -26.17 6.98
C LEU A 462 -10.30 -25.07 6.42
N THR A 463 -11.06 -25.37 5.38
CA THR A 463 -12.06 -24.44 4.85
C THR A 463 -13.45 -24.86 5.31
N LEU A 464 -14.24 -23.92 5.86
CA LEU A 464 -15.60 -24.17 6.33
C LEU A 464 -16.56 -23.05 5.89
N ALA A 465 -17.76 -23.45 5.48
CA ALA A 465 -18.86 -22.53 5.19
C ALA A 465 -19.80 -22.39 6.40
N TYR A 466 -20.20 -21.16 6.71
CA TYR A 466 -21.13 -20.84 7.79
C TYR A 466 -22.26 -19.93 7.33
N ARG A 467 -23.41 -20.01 7.98
CA ARG A 467 -24.56 -19.12 7.75
C ARG A 467 -24.90 -18.32 8.98
N TRP A 468 -25.21 -17.06 8.75
CA TRP A 468 -25.75 -16.16 9.77
C TRP A 468 -27.17 -16.60 10.13
N ASN A 469 -27.45 -16.77 11.42
CA ASN A 469 -28.77 -17.21 11.92
C ASN A 469 -29.49 -16.14 12.77
N GLY A 470 -29.02 -14.89 12.71
CA GLY A 470 -29.54 -13.77 13.52
C GLY A 470 -28.81 -13.58 14.87
N PHE A 471 -28.23 -14.64 15.43
CA PHE A 471 -27.48 -14.57 16.69
C PHE A 471 -25.98 -14.82 16.49
N GLY A 472 -25.60 -15.63 15.50
CA GLY A 472 -24.22 -15.99 15.20
C GLY A 472 -24.13 -16.81 13.92
N PHE A 473 -23.04 -17.56 13.80
CA PHE A 473 -22.76 -18.40 12.64
C PHE A 473 -22.90 -19.89 12.97
N SER A 474 -23.72 -20.60 12.19
CA SER A 474 -23.84 -22.06 12.22
C SER A 474 -23.22 -22.64 10.95
N ARG A 475 -22.72 -23.89 11.00
CA ARG A 475 -22.18 -24.55 9.80
C ARG A 475 -23.24 -24.61 8.70
N ALA A 476 -22.88 -24.24 7.48
CA ALA A 476 -23.76 -24.34 6.33
C ALA A 476 -24.02 -25.83 6.03
N SER A 477 -25.28 -26.18 5.79
CA SER A 477 -25.69 -27.55 5.43
C SER A 477 -25.57 -27.81 3.91
N ALA A 478 -25.59 -26.75 3.09
CA ALA A 478 -25.48 -26.88 1.65
C ALA A 478 -24.06 -27.27 1.22
N GLN A 479 -23.95 -28.43 0.57
CA GLN A 479 -22.66 -28.91 0.05
C GLN A 479 -22.07 -27.95 -0.99
N SER A 480 -22.91 -27.28 -1.79
CA SER A 480 -22.48 -26.29 -2.78
C SER A 480 -21.75 -25.09 -2.14
N ASP A 481 -22.18 -24.64 -0.96
CA ASP A 481 -21.51 -23.55 -0.23
C ASP A 481 -20.11 -24.01 0.23
N GLN A 482 -20.00 -25.24 0.71
CA GLN A 482 -18.73 -25.82 1.14
C GLN A 482 -17.74 -26.01 -0.02
N GLU A 483 -18.22 -26.43 -1.18
CA GLU A 483 -17.42 -26.59 -2.40
C GLU A 483 -16.96 -25.25 -2.98
N ALA A 484 -17.86 -24.26 -3.03
CA ALA A 484 -17.54 -22.89 -3.43
C ALA A 484 -16.51 -22.26 -2.47
N CYS A 485 -16.66 -22.52 -1.18
CA CYS A 485 -15.71 -22.05 -0.18
C CYS A 485 -14.33 -22.68 -0.35
N ALA A 486 -14.27 -24.00 -0.55
CA ALA A 486 -13.02 -24.68 -0.83
C ALA A 486 -12.37 -24.15 -2.12
N ALA A 487 -13.14 -23.87 -3.17
CA ALA A 487 -12.63 -23.28 -4.40
C ALA A 487 -11.96 -21.93 -4.18
N ARG A 488 -12.60 -21.05 -3.39
CA ARG A 488 -12.10 -19.70 -3.07
C ARG A 488 -10.69 -19.72 -2.45
N TYR A 489 -10.40 -20.71 -1.62
CA TYR A 489 -9.10 -20.79 -0.93
C TYR A 489 -8.10 -21.77 -1.56
N ARG A 490 -8.52 -22.71 -2.42
CA ARG A 490 -7.58 -23.56 -3.18
C ARG A 490 -6.59 -22.73 -4.00
N GLU A 491 -7.06 -21.71 -4.69
CA GLU A 491 -6.18 -20.84 -5.50
C GLU A 491 -5.27 -19.95 -4.66
N ALA A 492 -5.62 -19.71 -3.39
CA ALA A 492 -4.91 -18.80 -2.50
C ALA A 492 -3.89 -19.52 -1.60
N THR A 493 -4.04 -20.83 -1.41
CA THR A 493 -3.07 -21.69 -0.72
C THR A 493 -2.06 -22.36 -1.66
N GLN A 494 -2.30 -22.30 -2.99
CA GLN A 494 -1.38 -22.80 -4.02
C GLN A 494 -0.43 -21.73 -4.58
N ARG A 495 -0.76 -20.45 -4.39
CA ARG A 495 0.08 -19.28 -4.71
C ARG A 495 1.00 -18.94 -3.55
#